data_AF-A0A1J9R4W5-F1
#
_entry.id   AF-A0A1J9R4W5-F1
#
_cell.length_a   1.000
_cell.length_b   1.000
_cell.length_c   1.000
_cell.angle_alpha   90.00
_cell.angle_beta   90.00
_cell.angle_gamma   90.00
#
_symmetry.space_group_name_H-M   'P 1'
#
loop_
_entity.id
_entity.type
_entity.pdbx_description
1 polymer ?
#
loop_
_entity_poly.entity_id
_entity_poly.type
_entity_poly.pdbx_seq_one_letter_code
_entity_poly.pdbx_strand_id
1 'polypeptide(L)'
;MEFTDVDVTEIIFQERLAKRDYCMVFWVVIRGKACAMKVHHGQGPKQPWDSQIRETNIFICESTAYRRLTHAGVCARGITPQFYGTIENIDPTQCLPHLEAFVKDEYPPTAILLEYIPNMKELNWADYNERRMQNFVDGLNTIHDALVYHDDVHPRNMMIVEGDPERAIWIDFDRAQTFNGELTERQNKWIVFEKKLMAEMAKFMKHDFLKGEFDKTHENLLQVKMAGYLYLVDHQIDGVQSSEVEAAADENTLVARDLVNI
;
A
#
# COMPACT_ATOMS: atom_id res chain seq x y z
N MET A 1 -17.08 6.35 -12.33
CA MET A 1 -16.61 7.22 -13.43
C MET A 1 -15.17 6.86 -13.65
N GLU A 2 -14.80 6.50 -14.86
CA GLU A 2 -13.43 6.14 -15.25
C GLU A 2 -13.01 7.16 -16.31
N PHE A 3 -11.78 7.67 -16.21
CA PHE A 3 -11.19 8.47 -17.26
C PHE A 3 -10.57 7.53 -18.29
N THR A 4 -10.98 7.70 -19.53
CA THR A 4 -10.33 7.08 -20.69
C THR A 4 -9.54 8.15 -21.43
N ASP A 5 -8.38 7.75 -21.96
CA ASP A 5 -7.56 8.56 -22.86
C ASP A 5 -7.27 9.96 -22.28
N VAL A 6 -6.73 10.01 -21.06
CA VAL A 6 -6.32 11.26 -20.42
C VAL A 6 -5.04 11.76 -21.10
N ASP A 7 -5.11 12.92 -21.73
CA ASP A 7 -3.93 13.63 -22.18
C ASP A 7 -3.30 14.39 -21.00
N VAL A 8 -1.97 14.41 -20.93
CA VAL A 8 -1.24 15.06 -19.83
C VAL A 8 -1.52 16.56 -19.73
N THR A 9 -1.90 17.21 -20.83
CA THR A 9 -2.28 18.63 -20.88
C THR A 9 -3.63 18.91 -20.20
N GLU A 10 -4.45 17.88 -19.95
CA GLU A 10 -5.71 17.99 -19.22
C GLU A 10 -5.52 18.01 -17.70
N ILE A 11 -4.30 17.70 -17.23
CA ILE A 11 -3.99 17.56 -15.80
C ILE A 11 -3.63 18.92 -15.22
N ILE A 12 -4.49 19.42 -14.35
CA ILE A 12 -4.22 20.66 -13.59
C ILE A 12 -3.71 20.28 -12.21
N PHE A 13 -2.39 20.40 -12.00
CA PHE A 13 -1.76 20.17 -10.70
C PHE A 13 -2.16 21.25 -9.70
N GLN A 14 -2.66 20.84 -8.53
CA GLN A 14 -3.02 21.74 -7.44
C GLN A 14 -1.94 21.73 -6.36
N GLU A 15 -1.63 20.54 -5.84
CA GLU A 15 -0.71 20.36 -4.72
C GLU A 15 0.02 19.03 -4.81
N ARG A 16 1.26 18.97 -4.30
CA ARG A 16 1.95 17.70 -4.06
C ARG A 16 1.63 17.22 -2.64
N LEU A 17 0.83 16.16 -2.54
CA LEU A 17 0.40 15.55 -1.28
C LEU A 17 1.52 14.73 -0.63
N ALA A 18 2.34 14.03 -1.42
CA ALA A 18 3.44 13.24 -0.90
C ALA A 18 4.59 13.09 -1.91
N LYS A 19 5.80 12.92 -1.38
CA LYS A 19 6.97 12.42 -2.11
C LYS A 19 7.52 11.22 -1.34
N ARG A 20 7.76 10.13 -2.05
CA ARG A 20 8.35 8.87 -1.57
C ARG A 20 9.45 8.45 -2.55
N ASP A 21 10.21 7.43 -2.19
CA ASP A 21 11.35 6.97 -3.01
C ASP A 21 10.91 6.38 -4.36
N TYR A 22 9.74 5.75 -4.39
CA TYR A 22 9.23 5.05 -5.58
C TYR A 22 8.03 5.73 -6.23
N CYS A 23 7.47 6.77 -5.61
CA CYS A 23 6.32 7.49 -6.16
C CYS A 23 6.17 8.92 -5.63
N MET A 24 5.37 9.71 -6.36
CA MET A 24 4.89 11.02 -5.93
C MET A 24 3.36 11.06 -6.01
N VAL A 25 2.72 11.65 -5.01
CA VAL A 25 1.26 11.79 -4.97
C VAL A 25 0.90 13.26 -5.09
N PHE A 26 -0.01 13.57 -6.01
CA PHE A 26 -0.50 14.90 -6.28
C PHE A 26 -2.01 14.96 -6.13
N TRP A 27 -2.50 16.09 -5.63
CA TRP A 27 -3.86 16.50 -5.87
C TRP A 27 -3.90 17.21 -7.22
N VAL A 28 -4.72 16.67 -8.12
CA VAL A 28 -4.92 17.20 -9.47
C VAL A 28 -6.40 17.40 -9.76
N VAL A 29 -6.70 18.22 -10.76
CA VAL A 29 -8.03 18.33 -11.35
C VAL A 29 -7.95 17.90 -12.81
N ILE A 30 -8.76 16.93 -13.20
CA ILE A 30 -8.86 16.41 -14.57
C ILE A 30 -10.33 16.51 -14.98
N ARG A 31 -10.61 17.19 -16.09
CA ARG A 31 -11.98 17.39 -16.62
C ARG A 31 -12.98 17.88 -15.54
N GLY A 32 -12.53 18.77 -14.65
CA GLY A 32 -13.34 19.35 -13.57
C GLY A 32 -13.51 18.48 -12.32
N LYS A 33 -12.88 17.30 -12.25
CA LYS A 33 -12.95 16.38 -11.12
C LYS A 33 -11.63 16.36 -10.35
N ALA A 34 -11.69 16.49 -9.03
CA ALA A 34 -10.53 16.36 -8.15
C ALA A 34 -10.12 14.89 -8.01
N CYS A 35 -8.82 14.62 -8.13
CA CYS A 35 -8.23 13.29 -8.08
C CYS A 35 -6.92 13.30 -7.29
N ALA A 36 -6.63 12.19 -6.62
CA ALA A 36 -5.30 11.87 -6.16
C ALA A 36 -4.58 11.13 -7.29
N MET A 37 -3.57 11.76 -7.89
CA MET A 37 -2.72 11.16 -8.92
C MET A 37 -1.44 10.67 -8.26
N LYS A 38 -1.23 9.35 -8.23
CA LYS A 38 0.01 8.74 -7.75
C LYS A 38 0.84 8.33 -8.95
N VAL A 39 2.00 8.95 -9.10
CA VAL A 39 2.96 8.77 -10.19
C VAL A 39 4.09 7.88 -9.71
N HIS A 40 4.34 6.78 -10.40
CA HIS A 40 5.38 5.80 -10.12
C HIS A 40 6.55 6.02 -11.08
N HIS A 41 7.76 5.79 -10.58
CA HIS A 41 8.93 5.65 -11.46
C HIS A 41 8.71 4.50 -12.43
N GLY A 42 9.06 4.69 -13.69
CA GLY A 42 8.93 3.66 -14.70
C GLY A 42 9.78 2.43 -14.35
N GLN A 43 9.19 1.24 -14.47
CA GLN A 43 9.92 -0.01 -14.31
C GLN A 43 10.06 -0.69 -15.66
N GLY A 44 11.27 -1.17 -15.94
CA GLY A 44 11.56 -1.94 -17.14
C GLY A 44 10.85 -3.29 -17.20
N PRO A 45 11.08 -4.06 -18.29
CA PRO A 45 10.53 -5.40 -18.41
C PRO A 45 11.05 -6.31 -17.29
N LYS A 46 10.25 -7.31 -16.92
CA LYS A 46 10.64 -8.33 -15.94
C LYS A 46 11.95 -9.00 -16.35
N GLN A 47 12.84 -9.13 -15.39
CA GLN A 47 14.15 -9.75 -15.52
C GLN A 47 14.10 -11.21 -15.05
N PRO A 48 15.04 -12.07 -15.50
CA PRO A 48 15.06 -13.49 -15.10
C PRO A 48 15.20 -13.75 -13.60
N TRP A 49 15.78 -12.80 -12.86
CA TRP A 49 15.95 -12.86 -11.41
C TRP A 49 14.79 -12.23 -10.64
N ASP A 50 13.80 -11.64 -11.33
CA ASP A 50 12.60 -11.17 -10.66
C ASP A 50 11.78 -12.34 -10.14
N SER A 51 10.98 -12.06 -9.11
CA SER A 51 10.17 -13.11 -8.48
C SER A 51 9.21 -13.74 -9.48
N GLN A 52 9.25 -15.07 -9.58
CA GLN A 52 8.31 -15.84 -10.39
C GLN A 52 6.97 -16.06 -9.67
N ILE A 53 6.93 -15.78 -8.37
CA ILE A 53 5.80 -16.12 -7.50
C ILE A 53 4.93 -14.92 -7.12
N ARG A 54 5.43 -13.70 -7.31
CA ARG A 54 4.70 -12.44 -7.04
C ARG A 54 5.05 -11.38 -8.08
N GLU A 55 4.11 -10.46 -8.28
CA GLU A 55 4.38 -9.23 -9.02
C GLU A 55 5.26 -8.30 -8.18
N THR A 56 6.24 -7.68 -8.83
CA THR A 56 7.22 -6.74 -8.24
C THR A 56 7.12 -5.36 -8.86
N ASN A 57 6.41 -5.23 -9.98
CA ASN A 57 6.10 -3.93 -10.55
C ASN A 57 4.98 -3.25 -9.75
N ILE A 58 5.31 -2.17 -9.04
CA ILE A 58 4.42 -1.51 -8.09
C ILE A 58 3.18 -0.92 -8.77
N PHE A 59 3.33 -0.40 -9.98
CA PHE A 59 2.23 0.13 -10.77
C PHE A 59 1.28 -1.00 -11.21
N ILE A 60 1.83 -2.16 -11.61
CA ILE A 60 1.02 -3.32 -11.98
C ILE A 60 0.28 -3.87 -10.76
N CYS A 61 0.96 -4.03 -9.61
CA CYS A 61 0.35 -4.44 -8.35
C CYS A 61 -0.86 -3.56 -8.00
N GLU A 62 -0.62 -2.25 -7.89
CA GLU A 62 -1.62 -1.30 -7.40
C GLU A 62 -2.78 -1.14 -8.39
N SER A 63 -2.49 -0.95 -9.68
CA SER A 63 -3.53 -0.77 -10.68
C SER A 63 -4.36 -2.04 -10.88
N THR A 64 -3.77 -3.24 -10.79
CA THR A 64 -4.52 -4.50 -10.89
C THR A 64 -5.41 -4.72 -9.67
N ALA A 65 -4.91 -4.40 -8.47
CA ALA A 65 -5.70 -4.46 -7.24
C ALA A 65 -6.91 -3.52 -7.33
N TYR A 66 -6.71 -2.24 -7.67
CA TYR A 66 -7.81 -1.28 -7.77
C TYR A 66 -8.85 -1.65 -8.85
N ARG A 67 -8.42 -2.20 -10.00
CA ARG A 67 -9.37 -2.72 -11.01
C ARG A 67 -10.21 -3.86 -10.44
N ARG A 68 -9.59 -4.83 -9.74
CA ARG A 68 -10.29 -5.94 -9.09
C ARG A 68 -11.28 -5.46 -8.02
N LEU A 69 -10.83 -4.56 -7.15
CA LEU A 69 -11.62 -3.99 -6.06
C LEU A 69 -12.82 -3.18 -6.58
N THR A 70 -12.62 -2.45 -7.68
CA THR A 70 -13.70 -1.72 -8.36
C THR A 70 -14.74 -2.68 -8.92
N HIS A 71 -14.30 -3.73 -9.64
CA HIS A 71 -15.19 -4.74 -10.20
C HIS A 71 -15.97 -5.51 -9.12
N ALA A 72 -15.35 -5.77 -7.97
CA ALA A 72 -15.98 -6.41 -6.81
C ALA A 72 -16.87 -5.46 -5.97
N GLY A 73 -16.97 -4.18 -6.33
CA GLY A 73 -17.77 -3.19 -5.61
C GLY A 73 -17.18 -2.73 -4.27
N VAL A 74 -15.91 -3.06 -3.99
CA VAL A 74 -15.21 -2.68 -2.75
C VAL A 74 -14.99 -1.17 -2.69
N CYS A 75 -14.56 -0.57 -3.81
CA CYS A 75 -14.42 0.87 -3.95
C CYS A 75 -15.77 1.58 -3.72
N ALA A 76 -16.87 1.07 -4.31
CA ALA A 76 -18.20 1.68 -4.17
C ALA A 76 -18.73 1.67 -2.72
N ARG A 77 -18.31 0.71 -1.90
CA ARG A 77 -18.58 0.66 -0.45
C ARG A 77 -17.72 1.64 0.35
N GLY A 78 -16.78 2.30 -0.31
CA GLY A 78 -15.84 3.25 0.28
C GLY A 78 -14.81 2.60 1.19
N ILE A 79 -14.55 1.29 1.05
CA ILE A 79 -13.48 0.60 1.81
C ILE A 79 -12.11 1.03 1.30
N THR A 80 -12.03 1.35 0.00
CA THR A 80 -10.88 1.93 -0.68
C THR A 80 -11.34 3.14 -1.49
N PRO A 81 -10.43 4.05 -1.89
CA PRO A 81 -10.76 5.13 -2.81
C PRO A 81 -11.39 4.63 -4.12
N GLN A 82 -12.24 5.43 -4.77
CA GLN A 82 -12.63 5.12 -6.15
C GLN A 82 -11.40 5.09 -7.07
N PHE A 83 -11.38 4.11 -7.97
CA PHE A 83 -10.40 4.05 -9.05
C PHE A 83 -10.95 4.75 -10.28
N TYR A 84 -10.18 5.70 -10.82
CA TYR A 84 -10.55 6.46 -12.01
C TYR A 84 -9.75 6.09 -13.25
N GLY A 85 -8.71 5.26 -13.14
CA GLY A 85 -7.96 4.77 -14.30
C GLY A 85 -6.45 4.88 -14.13
N THR A 86 -5.74 4.68 -15.24
CA THR A 86 -4.28 4.78 -15.32
C THR A 86 -3.85 5.69 -16.46
N ILE A 87 -2.65 6.26 -16.33
CA ILE A 87 -1.94 6.96 -17.39
C ILE A 87 -0.58 6.28 -17.53
N GLU A 88 -0.23 5.85 -18.73
CA GLU A 88 1.02 5.15 -19.00
C GLU A 88 1.88 5.95 -19.98
N ASN A 89 3.19 5.73 -19.96
CA ASN A 89 4.15 6.39 -20.85
C ASN A 89 4.09 7.92 -20.79
N ILE A 90 4.00 8.48 -19.58
CA ILE A 90 3.94 9.92 -19.37
C ILE A 90 5.26 10.54 -19.81
N ASP A 91 5.22 11.58 -20.64
CA ASP A 91 6.37 12.44 -20.89
C ASP A 91 6.50 13.47 -19.75
N PRO A 92 7.47 13.30 -18.82
CA PRO A 92 7.57 14.17 -17.66
C PRO A 92 7.94 15.61 -18.02
N THR A 93 8.50 15.85 -19.21
CA THR A 93 8.91 17.19 -19.65
C THR A 93 7.71 18.09 -19.96
N GLN A 94 6.56 17.51 -20.29
CA GLN A 94 5.30 18.23 -20.53
C GLN A 94 4.61 18.65 -19.23
N CYS A 95 5.00 18.08 -18.09
CA CYS A 95 4.41 18.33 -16.77
C CYS A 95 5.36 19.08 -15.82
N LEU A 96 6.35 19.81 -16.37
CA LEU A 96 7.25 20.61 -15.55
C LEU A 96 6.53 21.80 -14.90
N PRO A 97 6.88 22.18 -13.66
CA PRO A 97 7.96 21.61 -12.83
C PRO A 97 7.53 20.37 -12.00
N HIS A 98 6.27 19.96 -12.05
CA HIS A 98 5.71 18.96 -11.12
C HIS A 98 6.37 17.59 -11.24
N LEU A 99 6.70 17.15 -12.45
CA LEU A 99 7.32 15.84 -12.72
C LEU A 99 8.84 15.91 -12.99
N GLU A 100 9.52 16.97 -12.54
CA GLU A 100 10.97 17.15 -12.74
C GLU A 100 11.80 15.94 -12.24
N ALA A 101 11.37 15.32 -11.14
CA ALA A 101 12.05 14.17 -10.53
C ALA A 101 12.11 12.93 -11.44
N PHE A 102 11.23 12.83 -12.44
CA PHE A 102 11.12 11.67 -13.33
C PHE A 102 11.82 11.88 -14.68
N VAL A 103 12.31 13.09 -14.98
CA VAL A 103 12.89 13.44 -16.30
C VAL A 103 14.11 12.59 -16.65
N LYS A 104 14.83 12.10 -15.65
CA LYS A 104 16.06 11.29 -15.82
C LYS A 104 15.83 9.80 -15.66
N ASP A 105 14.59 9.36 -15.48
CA ASP A 105 14.28 7.95 -15.37
C ASP A 105 14.59 7.25 -16.70
N GLU A 106 15.10 6.01 -16.61
CA GLU A 106 15.34 5.18 -17.80
C GLU A 106 14.03 4.84 -18.51
N TYR A 107 12.96 4.63 -17.75
CA TYR A 107 11.63 4.28 -18.25
C TYR A 107 10.64 5.39 -17.92
N PRO A 108 9.72 5.72 -18.85
CA PRO A 108 8.70 6.72 -18.60
C PRO A 108 7.87 6.41 -17.35
N PRO A 109 7.52 7.42 -16.53
CA PRO A 109 6.65 7.21 -15.39
C PRO A 109 5.24 6.81 -15.81
N THR A 110 4.55 6.14 -14.89
CA THR A 110 3.13 5.77 -15.00
C THR A 110 2.36 6.35 -13.83
N ALA A 111 1.05 6.51 -13.96
CA ALA A 111 0.21 7.05 -12.89
C ALA A 111 -1.08 6.26 -12.72
N ILE A 112 -1.54 6.18 -11.49
CA ILE A 112 -2.90 5.79 -11.15
C ILE A 112 -3.70 7.02 -10.72
N LEU A 113 -4.97 7.06 -11.10
CA LEU A 113 -5.90 8.12 -10.74
C LEU A 113 -6.91 7.58 -9.74
N LEU A 114 -6.93 8.15 -8.54
CA LEU A 114 -7.80 7.77 -7.44
C LEU A 114 -8.69 8.92 -7.00
N GLU A 115 -9.74 8.59 -6.26
CA GLU A 115 -10.55 9.56 -5.53
C GLU A 115 -9.69 10.39 -4.58
N TYR A 116 -9.80 11.72 -4.71
CA TYR A 116 -9.28 12.63 -3.70
C TYR A 116 -10.28 12.74 -2.56
N ILE A 117 -9.86 12.37 -1.34
CA ILE A 117 -10.69 12.42 -0.13
C ILE A 117 -10.13 13.52 0.79
N PRO A 118 -10.86 14.62 1.00
CA PRO A 118 -10.38 15.73 1.85
C PRO A 118 -10.38 15.33 3.33
N ASN A 119 -9.49 15.98 4.11
CA ASN A 119 -9.33 15.77 5.56
C ASN A 119 -9.05 14.31 5.95
N MET A 120 -8.39 13.58 5.05
CA MET A 120 -7.94 12.22 5.28
C MET A 120 -6.58 12.26 6.00
N LYS A 121 -6.42 11.47 7.07
CA LYS A 121 -5.16 11.34 7.82
C LYS A 121 -4.87 9.88 8.14
N GLU A 122 -3.59 9.57 8.34
CA GLU A 122 -3.13 8.23 8.75
C GLU A 122 -3.70 7.88 10.14
N LEU A 123 -4.07 6.61 10.34
CA LEU A 123 -4.54 6.11 11.61
C LEU A 123 -3.41 6.18 12.65
N ASN A 124 -3.67 6.89 13.75
CA ASN A 124 -2.82 6.88 14.92
C ASN A 124 -3.45 6.03 16.04
N TRP A 125 -2.63 5.48 16.94
CA TRP A 125 -3.11 4.76 18.12
C TRP A 125 -4.00 5.64 19.02
N ALA A 126 -3.72 6.95 19.07
CA ALA A 126 -4.52 7.93 19.81
C ALA A 126 -5.90 8.18 19.18
N ASP A 127 -6.06 7.86 17.89
CA ASP A 127 -7.34 7.93 17.17
C ASP A 127 -8.17 6.64 17.34
N TYR A 128 -7.82 5.76 18.29
CA TYR A 128 -8.51 4.49 18.45
C TYR A 128 -10.02 4.65 18.65
N ASN A 129 -10.78 3.89 17.87
CA ASN A 129 -12.21 3.72 18.00
C ASN A 129 -12.54 2.27 17.70
N GLU A 130 -13.25 1.59 18.60
CA GLU A 130 -13.51 0.15 18.47
C GLU A 130 -14.27 -0.20 17.19
N ARG A 131 -15.27 0.61 16.81
CA ARG A 131 -16.05 0.39 15.60
C ARG A 131 -15.25 0.68 14.34
N ARG A 132 -14.42 1.72 14.33
CA ARG A 132 -13.49 2.00 13.23
C ARG A 132 -12.49 0.87 13.03
N MET A 133 -11.92 0.34 14.12
CA MET A 133 -11.00 -0.79 14.04
C MET A 133 -11.69 -2.05 13.49
N GLN A 134 -12.94 -2.28 13.89
CA GLN A 134 -13.74 -3.35 13.29
C GLN A 134 -13.96 -3.11 11.79
N ASN A 135 -14.25 -1.88 11.37
CA ASN A 135 -14.39 -1.52 9.96
C ASN A 135 -13.11 -1.75 9.15
N PHE A 136 -11.92 -1.54 9.73
CA PHE A 136 -10.66 -1.92 9.08
C PHE A 136 -10.51 -3.43 8.90
N VAL A 137 -10.82 -4.22 9.94
CA VAL A 137 -10.80 -5.69 9.88
C VAL A 137 -11.78 -6.21 8.82
N ASP A 138 -13.02 -5.71 8.82
CA ASP A 138 -14.05 -6.11 7.87
C ASP A 138 -13.74 -5.64 6.44
N GLY A 139 -13.11 -4.46 6.33
CA GLY A 139 -12.60 -3.93 5.08
C GLY A 139 -11.51 -4.83 4.47
N LEU A 140 -10.54 -5.25 5.30
CA LEU A 140 -9.48 -6.16 4.87
C LEU A 140 -10.04 -7.54 4.47
N ASN A 141 -11.00 -8.08 5.23
CA ASN A 141 -11.70 -9.31 4.85
C ASN A 141 -12.42 -9.15 3.50
N THR A 142 -13.08 -8.01 3.27
CA THR A 142 -13.74 -7.73 1.97
C THR A 142 -12.71 -7.64 0.83
N ILE A 143 -11.52 -7.08 1.07
CA ILE A 143 -10.42 -7.04 0.10
C ILE A 143 -9.95 -8.48 -0.25
N HIS A 144 -9.80 -9.35 0.76
CA HIS A 144 -9.45 -10.76 0.57
C HIS A 144 -10.53 -11.54 -0.19
N ASP A 145 -11.81 -11.30 0.11
CA ASP A 145 -12.94 -11.91 -0.58
C ASP A 145 -12.99 -11.52 -2.07
N ALA A 146 -12.43 -10.35 -2.41
CA ALA A 146 -12.23 -9.90 -3.79
C ALA A 146 -10.98 -10.52 -4.46
N LEU A 147 -10.31 -11.47 -3.80
CA LEU A 147 -9.07 -12.12 -4.25
C LEU A 147 -7.89 -11.15 -4.38
N VAL A 148 -7.81 -10.14 -3.52
CA VAL A 148 -6.67 -9.25 -3.40
C VAL A 148 -6.01 -9.46 -2.05
N TYR A 149 -4.71 -9.75 -2.04
CA TYR A 149 -3.86 -9.78 -0.84
C TYR A 149 -3.08 -8.47 -0.77
N HIS A 150 -3.08 -7.76 0.36
CA HIS A 150 -2.57 -6.39 0.43
C HIS A 150 -1.03 -6.35 0.59
N ASP A 151 -0.45 -7.25 1.38
CA ASP A 151 1.00 -7.38 1.66
C ASP A 151 1.64 -6.21 2.43
N ASP A 152 0.83 -5.29 2.97
CA ASP A 152 1.31 -4.15 3.78
C ASP A 152 0.21 -3.54 4.67
N VAL A 153 -0.23 -4.26 5.69
CA VAL A 153 -1.26 -3.80 6.65
C VAL A 153 -0.74 -2.81 7.70
N HIS A 154 0.28 -2.02 7.36
CA HIS A 154 0.82 -1.01 8.28
C HIS A 154 -0.18 0.14 8.48
N PRO A 155 -0.28 0.74 9.69
CA PRO A 155 -1.22 1.84 9.97
C PRO A 155 -1.10 3.09 9.08
N ARG A 156 0.03 3.23 8.36
CA ARG A 156 0.24 4.32 7.39
C ARG A 156 -0.64 4.16 6.14
N ASN A 157 -1.10 2.94 5.87
CA ASN A 157 -1.99 2.56 4.78
C ASN A 157 -3.46 2.50 5.22
N MET A 158 -3.71 2.84 6.49
CA MET A 158 -5.03 2.83 7.13
C MET A 158 -5.44 4.27 7.37
N MET A 159 -6.38 4.77 6.58
CA MET A 159 -6.77 6.17 6.61
C MET A 159 -8.11 6.39 7.30
N ILE A 160 -8.19 7.50 8.03
CA ILE A 160 -9.39 7.98 8.70
C ILE A 160 -9.76 9.35 8.13
N VAL A 161 -11.02 9.76 8.30
CA VAL A 161 -11.50 11.07 7.87
C VAL A 161 -11.95 11.86 9.08
N GLU A 162 -11.42 13.09 9.22
CA GLU A 162 -11.83 13.96 10.32
C GLU A 162 -13.33 14.27 10.26
N GLY A 163 -13.99 14.20 11.42
CA GLY A 163 -15.44 14.36 11.52
C GLY A 163 -16.26 13.10 11.23
N ASP A 164 -15.63 12.01 10.76
CA ASP A 164 -16.28 10.70 10.64
C ASP A 164 -15.60 9.66 11.57
N PRO A 165 -16.22 9.35 12.73
CA PRO A 165 -15.61 8.47 13.73
C PRO A 165 -15.48 7.01 13.27
N GLU A 166 -16.21 6.58 12.24
CA GLU A 166 -16.26 5.18 11.82
C GLU A 166 -15.61 4.95 10.44
N ARG A 167 -15.36 6.02 9.66
CA ARG A 167 -14.70 5.93 8.36
C ARG A 167 -13.32 5.27 8.48
N ALA A 168 -13.15 4.18 7.76
CA ALA A 168 -11.93 3.39 7.65
C ALA A 168 -11.67 3.13 6.16
N ILE A 169 -10.49 3.54 5.67
CA ILE A 169 -10.14 3.46 4.25
C ILE A 169 -8.78 2.80 4.12
N TRP A 170 -8.68 1.75 3.31
CA TRP A 170 -7.42 1.12 2.93
C TRP A 170 -6.85 1.77 1.67
N ILE A 171 -5.56 2.08 1.69
CA ILE A 171 -4.81 2.64 0.56
C ILE A 171 -3.49 1.89 0.35
N ASP A 172 -2.76 2.23 -0.71
CA ASP A 172 -1.41 1.76 -0.99
C ASP A 172 -1.32 0.26 -1.29
N PHE A 173 -1.80 -0.13 -2.47
CA PHE A 173 -1.78 -1.51 -2.95
C PHE A 173 -0.54 -1.82 -3.82
N ASP A 174 0.55 -1.09 -3.61
CA ASP A 174 1.77 -1.18 -4.42
C ASP A 174 2.54 -2.50 -4.25
N ARG A 175 2.28 -3.24 -3.15
CA ARG A 175 2.78 -4.61 -2.91
C ARG A 175 1.74 -5.69 -3.14
N ALA A 176 0.49 -5.29 -3.42
CA ALA A 176 -0.64 -6.19 -3.44
C ALA A 176 -0.51 -7.27 -4.50
N GLN A 177 -1.06 -8.46 -4.20
CA GLN A 177 -1.14 -9.56 -5.15
C GLN A 177 -2.61 -9.83 -5.46
N THR A 178 -2.96 -9.77 -6.74
CA THR A 178 -4.32 -10.09 -7.20
C THR A 178 -4.34 -11.51 -7.75
N PHE A 179 -5.18 -12.36 -7.16
CA PHE A 179 -5.28 -13.76 -7.53
C PHE A 179 -6.45 -14.01 -8.49
N ASN A 180 -6.37 -15.12 -9.21
CA ASN A 180 -7.39 -15.58 -10.14
C ASN A 180 -7.81 -17.01 -9.79
N GLY A 181 -9.12 -17.26 -9.79
CA GLY A 181 -9.67 -18.60 -9.51
C GLY A 181 -9.52 -19.01 -8.05
N GLU A 182 -9.35 -20.31 -7.82
CA GLU A 182 -9.19 -20.87 -6.48
C GLU A 182 -7.80 -20.56 -5.92
N LEU A 183 -7.76 -20.19 -4.64
CA LEU A 183 -6.51 -19.89 -3.95
C LEU A 183 -5.73 -21.18 -3.69
N THR A 184 -4.44 -21.15 -4.02
CA THR A 184 -3.49 -22.19 -3.61
C THR A 184 -3.33 -22.23 -2.09
N GLU A 185 -2.84 -23.35 -1.55
CA GLU A 185 -2.54 -23.47 -0.12
C GLU A 185 -1.60 -22.35 0.35
N ARG A 186 -0.59 -22.01 -0.48
CA ARG A 186 0.35 -20.94 -0.18
C ARG A 186 -0.32 -19.56 -0.09
N GLN A 187 -1.14 -19.21 -1.08
CA GLN A 187 -1.87 -17.93 -1.06
C GLN A 187 -2.85 -17.83 0.12
N ASN A 188 -3.49 -18.95 0.49
CA ASN A 188 -4.31 -19.02 1.70
C ASN A 188 -3.49 -18.74 2.96
N LYS A 189 -2.26 -19.27 3.07
CA LYS A 189 -1.37 -18.97 4.20
C LYS A 189 -1.04 -17.48 4.30
N TRP A 190 -0.84 -16.79 3.17
CA TRP A 190 -0.56 -15.34 3.15
C TRP A 190 -1.74 -14.54 3.69
N ILE A 191 -2.94 -14.84 3.19
CA ILE A 191 -4.18 -14.19 3.65
C ILE A 191 -4.41 -14.45 5.15
N VAL A 192 -4.25 -15.69 5.61
CA VAL A 192 -4.40 -16.03 7.03
C VAL A 192 -3.39 -15.29 7.89
N PHE A 193 -2.15 -15.16 7.43
CA PHE A 193 -1.11 -14.42 8.13
C PHE A 193 -1.44 -12.92 8.23
N GLU A 194 -1.85 -12.29 7.12
CA GLU A 194 -2.24 -10.88 7.10
C GLU A 194 -3.45 -10.58 8.00
N LYS A 195 -4.44 -11.49 8.05
CA LYS A 195 -5.56 -11.38 9.01
C LYS A 195 -5.09 -11.44 10.47
N LYS A 196 -4.09 -12.27 10.79
CA LYS A 196 -3.52 -12.34 12.15
C LYS A 196 -2.81 -11.04 12.52
N LEU A 197 -1.99 -10.51 11.62
CA LEU A 197 -1.32 -9.22 11.82
C LEU A 197 -2.33 -8.11 12.11
N MET A 198 -3.40 -8.03 11.33
CA MET A 198 -4.45 -7.03 11.53
C MET A 198 -5.18 -7.20 12.88
N ALA A 199 -5.48 -8.45 13.27
CA ALA A 199 -6.12 -8.73 14.55
C ALA A 199 -5.23 -8.37 15.75
N GLU A 200 -3.92 -8.58 15.64
CA GLU A 200 -2.94 -8.16 16.66
C GLU A 200 -2.83 -6.64 16.73
N MET A 201 -2.72 -5.96 15.57
CA MET A 201 -2.69 -4.50 15.48
C MET A 201 -3.89 -3.87 16.20
N ALA A 202 -5.10 -4.38 15.95
CA ALA A 202 -6.32 -3.88 16.58
C ALA A 202 -6.31 -4.04 18.11
N LYS A 203 -5.77 -5.16 18.61
CA LYS A 203 -5.61 -5.39 20.07
C LYS A 203 -4.60 -4.44 20.68
N PHE A 204 -3.47 -4.20 20.01
CA PHE A 204 -2.41 -3.33 20.52
C PHE A 204 -2.81 -1.86 20.51
N MET A 205 -3.48 -1.39 19.46
CA MET A 205 -4.02 -0.03 19.46
C MET A 205 -5.05 0.19 20.57
N LYS A 206 -5.90 -0.81 20.85
CA LYS A 206 -6.83 -0.76 22.00
C LYS A 206 -6.08 -0.63 23.32
N HIS A 207 -5.03 -1.42 23.51
CA HIS A 207 -4.21 -1.39 24.71
C HIS A 207 -3.55 -0.02 24.90
N ASP A 208 -2.85 0.47 23.87
CA ASP A 208 -2.09 1.71 23.94
C ASP A 208 -3.00 2.92 24.16
N PHE A 209 -4.17 2.94 23.51
CA PHE A 209 -5.20 3.95 23.75
C PHE A 209 -5.69 3.96 25.20
N LEU A 210 -6.00 2.78 25.77
CA LEU A 210 -6.48 2.67 27.16
C LEU A 210 -5.40 3.01 28.18
N LYS A 211 -4.13 2.70 27.88
CA LYS A 211 -2.98 3.03 28.72
C LYS A 211 -2.57 4.50 28.60
N GLY A 212 -2.88 5.14 27.46
CA GLY A 212 -2.44 6.50 27.14
C GLY A 212 -0.96 6.57 26.76
N GLU A 213 -0.36 5.45 26.34
CA GLU A 213 1.07 5.32 26.07
C GLU A 213 1.29 4.48 24.80
N PHE A 214 2.21 4.92 23.95
CA PHE A 214 2.60 4.22 22.74
C PHE A 214 3.67 3.17 23.08
N ASP A 215 3.26 1.90 23.17
CA ASP A 215 4.08 0.81 23.71
C ASP A 215 3.88 -0.45 22.85
N LYS A 216 2.73 -1.12 22.95
CA LYS A 216 2.47 -2.39 22.25
C LYS A 216 2.36 -2.22 20.74
N THR A 217 1.79 -1.10 20.27
CA THR A 217 1.73 -0.81 18.84
C THR A 217 3.14 -0.58 18.29
N HIS A 218 4.04 0.06 19.04
CA HIS A 218 5.44 0.22 18.62
C HIS A 218 6.15 -1.13 18.47
N GLU A 219 6.05 -2.01 19.46
CA GLU A 219 6.61 -3.37 19.42
C GLU A 219 6.08 -4.17 18.22
N ASN A 220 4.78 -4.08 17.93
CA ASN A 220 4.19 -4.78 16.81
C ASN A 220 4.62 -4.22 15.46
N LEU A 221 4.78 -2.91 15.32
CA LEU A 221 5.31 -2.32 14.07
C LEU A 221 6.73 -2.81 13.78
N LEU A 222 7.55 -3.00 14.82
CA LEU A 222 8.86 -3.64 14.69
C LEU A 222 8.72 -5.10 14.25
N GLN A 223 7.80 -5.86 14.84
CA GLN A 223 7.55 -7.25 14.46
C GLN A 223 6.98 -7.40 13.04
N VAL A 224 6.07 -6.52 12.60
CA VAL A 224 5.53 -6.52 11.22
C VAL A 224 6.65 -6.22 10.21
N LYS A 225 7.54 -5.27 10.52
CA LYS A 225 8.73 -5.02 9.71
C LYS A 225 9.66 -6.24 9.65
N MET A 226 9.94 -6.86 10.80
CA MET A 226 10.81 -8.04 10.88
C MET A 226 10.19 -9.28 10.23
N ALA A 227 8.90 -9.51 10.42
CA ALA A 227 8.18 -10.62 9.81
C ALA A 227 8.06 -10.41 8.30
N GLY A 228 7.84 -9.19 7.82
CA GLY A 228 7.94 -8.85 6.41
C GLY A 228 9.33 -9.15 5.84
N TYR A 229 10.40 -8.88 6.60
CA TYR A 229 11.77 -9.16 6.19
C TYR A 229 12.09 -10.66 6.18
N LEU A 230 11.78 -11.39 7.26
CA LEU A 230 11.96 -12.85 7.35
C LEU A 230 11.13 -13.59 6.30
N TYR A 231 9.90 -13.13 6.05
CA TYR A 231 9.03 -13.69 5.04
C TYR A 231 9.58 -13.48 3.61
N LEU A 232 10.19 -12.32 3.34
CA LEU A 232 10.90 -12.05 2.08
C LEU A 232 12.16 -12.93 1.95
N VAL A 233 12.91 -13.13 3.03
CA VAL A 233 14.12 -13.97 3.05
C VAL A 233 13.78 -15.45 2.81
N ASP A 234 12.78 -15.99 3.50
CA ASP A 234 12.34 -17.39 3.36
C ASP A 234 11.78 -17.72 1.96
N HIS A 235 11.30 -16.72 1.22
CA HIS A 235 10.64 -16.92 -0.07
C HIS A 235 11.42 -16.32 -1.26
N GLN A 236 12.60 -15.74 -1.03
CA GLN A 236 13.55 -15.36 -2.08
C GLN A 236 14.76 -16.30 -2.18
N ILE A 237 15.03 -17.11 -1.16
CA ILE A 237 16.21 -18.00 -1.16
C ILE A 237 15.77 -19.46 -1.09
N ASP A 238 15.46 -20.04 -2.24
CA ASP A 238 15.52 -21.50 -2.37
C ASP A 238 17.00 -21.92 -2.28
N GLY A 239 17.46 -22.37 -1.10
CA GLY A 239 18.72 -23.12 -0.98
C GLY A 239 19.62 -22.89 0.24
N VAL A 240 19.28 -22.05 1.22
CA VAL A 240 20.12 -21.85 2.42
C VAL A 240 19.56 -22.61 3.61
N GLN A 241 20.40 -23.37 4.31
CA GLN A 241 20.02 -24.16 5.48
C GLN A 241 19.56 -23.25 6.63
N SER A 242 18.49 -23.65 7.32
CA SER A 242 17.82 -22.92 8.41
C SER A 242 18.75 -22.41 9.52
N SER A 243 19.91 -23.04 9.75
CA SER A 243 20.88 -22.63 10.76
C SER A 243 21.68 -21.38 10.41
N GLU A 244 21.84 -21.05 9.11
CA GLU A 244 22.52 -19.83 8.67
C GLU A 244 21.57 -18.62 8.71
N VAL A 245 20.27 -18.86 8.58
CA VAL A 245 19.21 -17.84 8.68
C VAL A 245 19.01 -17.38 10.12
N GLU A 246 19.07 -18.28 11.11
CA GLU A 246 19.03 -17.91 12.53
C GLU A 246 20.25 -17.07 12.96
N ALA A 247 21.45 -17.42 12.47
CA ALA A 247 22.66 -16.66 12.76
C ALA A 247 22.64 -15.25 12.14
N ALA A 248 22.13 -15.10 10.92
CA ALA A 248 21.98 -13.81 10.25
C ALA A 248 20.85 -12.95 10.86
N ALA A 249 19.83 -13.58 11.45
CA ALA A 249 18.78 -12.89 12.20
C ALA A 249 19.32 -12.29 13.51
N ASP A 250 20.18 -13.01 14.24
CA ASP A 250 20.80 -12.52 15.48
C ASP A 250 21.80 -11.37 15.22
N GLU A 251 22.65 -11.48 14.19
CA GLU A 251 23.61 -10.42 13.84
C GLU A 251 22.91 -9.16 13.32
N ASN A 252 21.84 -9.28 12.54
CA ASN A 252 21.08 -8.13 12.04
C ASN A 252 20.09 -7.54 13.06
N THR A 253 19.73 -8.28 14.11
CA THR A 253 18.97 -7.73 15.26
C THR A 253 19.79 -6.67 16.00
N LEU A 254 21.12 -6.78 15.98
CA LEU A 254 22.03 -5.74 16.50
C LEU A 254 22.09 -4.53 15.56
N VAL A 255 22.17 -4.73 14.24
CA VAL A 255 22.24 -3.62 13.26
C VAL A 255 20.93 -2.85 13.14
N ALA A 256 19.78 -3.53 13.27
CA ALA A 256 18.47 -2.89 13.26
C ALA A 256 18.24 -1.98 14.48
N ARG A 257 18.91 -2.24 15.62
CA ARG A 257 18.88 -1.33 16.78
C ARG A 257 19.60 -0.01 16.52
N ASP A 258 20.62 -0.02 15.67
CA ASP A 258 21.41 1.19 15.37
C ASP A 258 20.74 2.08 14.31
N LEU A 259 19.89 1.52 13.45
CA LEU A 259 19.10 2.28 12.47
C LEU A 259 17.84 2.94 13.05
N VAL A 260 17.48 2.66 14.31
CA VAL A 260 16.33 3.25 15.02
C VAL A 260 16.62 4.68 15.54
N ASN A 261 17.86 5.16 15.42
CA ASN A 261 18.26 6.51 15.86
C ASN A 261 18.39 7.54 14.72
N ILE A 262 17.73 7.35 13.57
CA ILE A 262 17.67 8.33 12.47
C ILE A 262 16.23 8.61 12.05
#